data_AF-A0A849Y963-F1
#
_entry.id   AF-A0A849Y963-F1
#
_cell.length_a   1.000
_cell.length_b   1.000
_cell.length_c   1.000
_cell.angle_alpha   90.00
_cell.angle_beta   90.00
_cell.angle_gamma   90.00
#
_symmetry.space_group_name_H-M   'P 1'
#
loop_
_entity.id
_entity.type
_entity.pdbx_description
1 polymer ?
#
loop_
_entity_poly.entity_id
_entity_poly.type
_entity_poly.pdbx_seq_one_letter_code
_entity_poly.pdbx_strand_id
1 'polypeptide(L)'
;MNLIPCDKRLRTARRSSPWAWLTILTLAFRLASAATVTATLDRAEISLGESAHLGIAVQGAAMVRAPQIPAVEGLTFRYAGQQMSFQMINGAMSGSATHSYEVVPQRAGEFQIPAIAVPVGTEISRTSPLQLRVGAAASAPPPPPHA
;
A
#
# COMPACT_ATOMS: atom_id res chain seq x y z
N MET A 1 12.01 56.98 72.37
CA MET A 1 12.24 55.57 71.97
C MET A 1 11.48 55.27 70.70
N ASN A 2 12.18 54.70 69.71
CA ASN A 2 11.69 53.79 68.66
C ASN A 2 10.65 54.30 67.64
N LEU A 3 10.71 54.02 66.32
CA LEU A 3 11.63 53.32 65.41
C LEU A 3 11.31 53.81 63.97
N ILE A 4 12.37 54.09 63.20
CA ILE A 4 12.70 53.64 61.83
C ILE A 4 11.56 53.48 60.76
N PRO A 5 11.76 54.03 59.54
CA PRO A 5 10.84 53.96 58.40
C PRO A 5 11.01 52.67 57.55
N CYS A 6 10.01 52.29 56.75
CA CYS A 6 10.17 51.27 55.68
C CYS A 6 8.94 51.32 54.74
N ASP A 7 9.06 51.79 53.51
CA ASP A 7 9.43 51.03 52.29
C ASP A 7 8.26 50.22 51.70
N LYS A 8 7.92 50.54 50.43
CA LYS A 8 7.63 49.57 49.35
C LYS A 8 6.44 48.59 49.55
N ARG A 9 5.48 48.46 48.65
CA ARG A 9 5.58 48.31 47.18
C ARG A 9 4.22 48.55 46.54
N LEU A 10 4.24 49.19 45.38
CA LEU A 10 3.21 49.09 44.36
C LEU A 10 2.95 47.60 44.09
N ARG A 11 1.82 47.10 44.56
CA ARG A 11 1.38 45.73 44.31
C ARG A 11 0.69 45.75 42.95
N THR A 12 1.48 45.68 41.89
CA THR A 12 0.98 45.38 40.54
C THR A 12 0.26 44.04 40.61
N ALA A 13 -1.07 44.08 40.63
CA ALA A 13 -1.93 42.93 40.59
C ALA A 13 -1.75 42.24 39.22
N ARG A 14 -0.76 41.36 39.16
CA ARG A 14 -0.53 40.42 38.07
C ARG A 14 -1.68 39.41 38.10
N ARG A 15 -2.82 39.77 37.51
CA ARG A 15 -3.92 38.85 37.19
C ARG A 15 -3.42 37.89 36.12
N SER A 16 -2.68 36.86 36.53
CA SER A 16 -2.35 35.72 35.66
C SER A 16 -3.63 34.95 35.39
N SER A 17 -4.23 35.19 34.23
CA SER A 17 -5.40 34.44 33.74
C SER A 17 -4.95 32.99 33.44
N PRO A 18 -5.46 31.96 34.15
CA PRO A 18 -5.03 30.58 33.99
C PRO A 18 -5.64 29.91 32.75
N TRP A 19 -6.34 30.65 31.89
CA TRP A 19 -7.04 30.09 30.72
C TRP A 19 -6.16 29.86 29.48
N ALA A 20 -4.91 30.32 29.47
CA ALA A 20 -4.05 30.22 28.29
C ALA A 20 -3.31 28.87 28.14
N TRP A 21 -3.41 27.96 29.12
CA TRP A 21 -2.67 26.68 29.10
C TRP A 21 -3.52 25.47 28.69
N LEU A 22 -4.83 25.64 28.46
CA LEU A 22 -5.75 24.53 28.14
C LEU A 22 -6.09 24.38 26.64
N THR A 23 -5.45 25.14 25.74
CA THR A 23 -5.74 25.11 24.29
C THR A 23 -4.67 24.43 23.45
N ILE A 24 -3.56 23.97 24.04
CA ILE A 24 -2.44 23.34 23.31
C ILE A 24 -2.55 21.79 23.24
N LEU A 25 -3.56 21.18 23.88
CA LEU A 25 -3.75 19.71 23.93
C LEU A 25 -4.87 19.19 23.01
N THR A 26 -5.16 19.81 21.88
CA THR A 26 -6.21 19.33 20.94
C THR A 26 -5.72 18.99 19.54
N LEU A 27 -4.45 19.25 19.21
CA LEU A 27 -3.91 18.90 17.89
C LEU A 27 -3.22 17.53 17.89
N ALA A 28 -3.91 16.51 18.40
CA ALA A 28 -3.62 15.13 18.02
C ALA A 28 -4.15 14.92 16.59
N PHE A 29 -3.44 15.49 15.61
CA PHE A 29 -3.70 15.30 14.19
C PHE A 29 -3.55 13.81 13.89
N ARG A 30 -4.68 13.09 13.82
CA ARG A 30 -4.70 11.69 13.41
C ARG A 30 -4.20 11.64 11.97
N LEU A 31 -2.98 11.16 11.75
CA LEU A 31 -2.58 10.73 10.41
C LEU A 31 -3.48 9.56 10.03
N ALA A 32 -4.44 9.79 9.14
CA ALA A 32 -5.14 8.71 8.48
C ALA A 32 -4.10 7.95 7.64
N SER A 33 -3.88 6.67 7.93
CA SER A 33 -3.07 5.81 7.08
C SER A 33 -3.86 5.54 5.80
N ALA A 34 -3.49 6.22 4.71
CA ALA A 34 -4.03 5.91 3.39
C ALA A 34 -3.65 4.48 3.01
N ALA A 35 -4.57 3.75 2.38
CA ALA A 35 -4.30 2.39 1.94
C ALA A 35 -3.39 2.41 0.71
N THR A 36 -2.28 1.69 0.77
CA THR A 36 -1.31 1.60 -0.32
C THR A 36 -1.62 0.37 -1.18
N VAL A 37 -1.67 0.56 -2.50
CA VAL A 37 -1.92 -0.54 -3.44
C VAL A 37 -0.71 -0.68 -4.37
N THR A 38 -0.16 -1.88 -4.43
CA THR A 38 1.04 -2.21 -5.21
C THR A 38 0.77 -3.42 -6.08
N ALA A 39 1.05 -3.32 -7.38
CA ALA A 39 1.07 -4.47 -8.27
C ALA A 39 2.50 -4.96 -8.46
N THR A 40 2.70 -6.27 -8.36
CA THR A 40 4.00 -6.93 -8.49
C THR A 40 3.86 -8.13 -9.40
N LEU A 41 4.79 -8.28 -10.33
CA LEU A 41 4.88 -9.45 -11.18
C LEU A 41 6.02 -10.33 -10.67
N ASP A 42 5.77 -11.64 -10.54
CA ASP A 42 6.80 -12.61 -10.16
C ASP A 42 7.97 -12.61 -11.17
N ARG A 43 7.64 -12.51 -12.47
CA ARG A 43 8.60 -12.46 -13.58
C ARG A 43 8.20 -11.39 -14.58
N ALA A 44 9.12 -10.45 -14.84
CA ALA A 44 8.94 -9.41 -15.87
C ALA A 44 9.19 -9.92 -17.30
N GLU A 45 9.80 -11.10 -17.44
CA GLU A 45 10.08 -11.76 -18.71
C GLU A 45 9.73 -13.25 -18.59
N ILE A 46 8.94 -13.75 -19.53
CA ILE A 46 8.52 -15.16 -19.64
C ILE A 46 8.61 -15.62 -21.09
N SER A 47 8.65 -16.92 -21.33
CA SER A 47 8.59 -17.47 -22.69
C SER A 47 7.15 -17.76 -23.11
N LEU A 48 6.87 -17.77 -24.41
CA LEU A 48 5.56 -18.21 -24.91
C LEU A 48 5.30 -19.67 -24.48
N GLY A 49 4.19 -19.90 -23.77
CA GLY A 49 3.85 -21.20 -23.16
C GLY A 49 4.12 -21.27 -21.65
N GLU A 50 4.80 -20.29 -21.07
CA GLU A 50 4.90 -20.11 -19.62
C GLU A 50 3.83 -19.14 -19.11
N SER A 51 3.50 -19.23 -17.82
CA SER A 51 2.65 -18.26 -17.12
C SER A 51 3.42 -17.48 -16.06
N ALA A 52 3.04 -16.22 -15.87
CA ALA A 52 3.54 -15.37 -14.78
C ALA A 52 2.47 -15.20 -13.70
N HIS A 53 2.90 -14.88 -12.49
CA HIS A 53 1.99 -14.52 -11.41
C HIS A 53 1.99 -13.00 -11.17
N LEU A 54 0.80 -12.41 -11.20
CA LEU A 54 0.54 -11.03 -10.84
C LEU A 54 -0.07 -10.99 -9.44
N GLY A 55 0.67 -10.41 -8.50
CA GLY A 55 0.19 -10.10 -7.16
C GLY A 55 -0.24 -8.65 -7.07
N ILE A 56 -1.41 -8.40 -6.51
CA ILE A 56 -1.91 -7.07 -6.17
C ILE A 56 -2.02 -7.00 -4.66
N ALA A 57 -1.05 -6.35 -4.02
CA ALA A 57 -0.99 -6.16 -2.59
C ALA A 57 -1.67 -4.86 -2.19
N VAL A 58 -2.53 -4.92 -1.17
CA VAL A 58 -3.21 -3.79 -0.55
C VAL A 58 -2.80 -3.75 0.92
N GLN A 59 -2.27 -2.62 1.36
CA GLN A 59 -1.92 -2.36 2.76
C GLN A 59 -2.90 -1.36 3.35
N GLY A 60 -3.28 -1.55 4.62
CA GLY A 60 -4.26 -0.71 5.31
C GLY A 60 -5.71 -1.21 5.20
N ALA A 61 -5.96 -2.23 4.38
CA ALA A 61 -7.25 -2.91 4.30
C ALA A 61 -7.06 -4.40 4.02
N ALA A 62 -7.68 -5.25 4.84
CA ALA A 62 -7.67 -6.70 4.65
C ALA A 62 -8.92 -7.23 3.92
N MET A 63 -10.04 -6.51 3.99
CA MET A 63 -11.28 -6.88 3.28
C MET A 63 -11.41 -6.03 2.03
N VAL A 64 -10.74 -6.46 0.96
CA VAL A 64 -10.77 -5.80 -0.35
C VAL A 64 -11.42 -6.74 -1.35
N ARG A 65 -12.29 -6.20 -2.20
CA ARG A 65 -12.89 -6.99 -3.29
C ARG A 65 -11.85 -7.21 -4.38
N ALA A 66 -11.91 -8.38 -5.03
CA ALA A 66 -11.03 -8.70 -6.14
C ALA A 66 -11.10 -7.60 -7.21
N PRO A 67 -9.98 -6.93 -7.54
CA PRO A 67 -9.99 -5.86 -8.52
C PRO A 67 -10.23 -6.41 -9.92
N GLN A 68 -10.95 -5.66 -10.75
CA GLN A 68 -11.16 -6.03 -12.13
C GLN A 68 -9.93 -5.65 -12.96
N ILE A 69 -9.25 -6.66 -13.50
CA ILE A 69 -8.12 -6.43 -14.40
C ILE A 69 -8.67 -6.07 -15.78
N PRO A 70 -8.24 -4.94 -16.38
CA PRO A 70 -8.62 -4.60 -17.73
C PRO A 70 -8.08 -5.62 -18.73
N ALA A 71 -8.87 -5.92 -19.77
CA ALA A 71 -8.43 -6.82 -20.82
C ALA A 71 -7.24 -6.19 -21.57
N VAL A 72 -6.18 -6.99 -21.75
CA VAL A 72 -4.99 -6.61 -22.54
C VAL A 72 -4.90 -7.59 -23.69
N GLU A 73 -4.82 -7.07 -24.92
CA GLU A 73 -4.76 -7.91 -26.11
C GLU A 73 -3.52 -8.82 -26.09
N GLY A 74 -3.73 -10.13 -26.24
CA GLY A 74 -2.66 -11.13 -26.20
C GLY A 74 -2.24 -11.60 -24.80
N LEU A 75 -2.87 -11.09 -23.73
CA LEU A 75 -2.73 -11.61 -22.37
C LEU A 75 -4.08 -12.06 -21.81
N THR A 76 -4.10 -13.22 -21.17
CA THR A 76 -5.27 -13.72 -20.42
C THR A 76 -4.96 -13.70 -18.93
N PHE A 77 -5.82 -13.08 -18.13
CA PHE A 77 -5.69 -13.04 -16.68
C PHE A 77 -6.69 -14.00 -16.04
N ARG A 78 -6.22 -14.92 -15.20
CA ARG A 78 -7.04 -15.88 -14.46
C ARG A 78 -6.88 -15.62 -12.97
N TYR A 79 -7.98 -15.52 -12.24
CA TYR A 79 -7.91 -15.32 -10.79
C TYR A 79 -7.43 -16.59 -10.10
N ALA A 80 -6.32 -16.48 -9.36
CA ALA A 80 -5.69 -17.60 -8.65
C ALA A 80 -6.04 -17.64 -7.15
N GLY A 81 -6.60 -16.55 -6.61
CA GLY A 81 -7.08 -16.49 -5.24
C GLY A 81 -6.71 -15.19 -4.53
N GLN A 82 -6.94 -15.17 -3.21
CA GLN A 82 -6.53 -14.06 -2.34
C GLN A 82 -5.93 -14.59 -1.05
N GLN A 83 -5.01 -13.82 -0.50
CA GLN A 83 -4.45 -14.01 0.82
C GLN A 83 -4.72 -12.76 1.65
N MET A 84 -5.25 -12.94 2.87
CA MET A 84 -5.46 -11.84 3.81
C MET A 84 -4.52 -11.99 5.00
N SER A 85 -4.08 -10.86 5.57
CA SER A 85 -3.27 -10.82 6.78
C SER A 85 -3.77 -9.71 7.69
N PHE A 86 -3.90 -10.05 8.98
CA PHE A 86 -4.30 -9.12 10.02
C PHE A 86 -3.19 -9.07 11.07
N GLN A 87 -2.73 -7.87 11.40
CA GLN A 87 -1.65 -7.63 12.34
C GLN A 87 -2.07 -6.55 13.32
N MET A 88 -1.80 -6.75 14.61
CA MET A 88 -2.02 -5.73 15.64
C MET A 88 -0.67 -5.16 16.06
N ILE A 89 -0.42 -3.90 15.74
CA ILE A 89 0.86 -3.22 16.00
C ILE A 89 0.60 -2.10 17.01
N ASN A 90 1.17 -2.20 18.21
CA ASN A 90 0.98 -1.22 19.31
C ASN A 90 -0.51 -0.93 19.63
N GLY A 91 -1.35 -1.97 19.60
CA GLY A 91 -2.80 -1.84 19.83
C GLY A 91 -3.59 -1.26 18.64
N ALA A 92 -2.93 -0.87 17.55
CA ALA A 92 -3.59 -0.50 16.30
C ALA A 92 -3.76 -1.74 15.40
N MET A 93 -4.98 -1.95 14.90
CA MET A 93 -5.27 -3.01 13.93
C MET A 93 -4.82 -2.57 12.53
N SER A 94 -3.96 -3.34 11.90
CA SER A 94 -3.50 -3.18 10.52
C SER A 94 -3.89 -4.42 9.70
N GLY A 95 -4.45 -4.20 8.52
CA GLY A 95 -4.86 -5.27 7.61
C GLY A 95 -4.16 -5.15 6.27
N SER A 96 -3.87 -6.29 5.65
CA SER A 96 -3.41 -6.36 4.27
C SER A 96 -4.10 -7.49 3.51
N ALA A 97 -4.27 -7.29 2.20
CA ALA A 97 -4.83 -8.27 1.29
C ALA A 97 -3.95 -8.37 0.04
N THR A 98 -3.71 -9.57 -0.44
CA THR A 98 -2.98 -9.83 -1.68
C THR A 98 -3.86 -10.66 -2.59
N HIS A 99 -4.24 -10.09 -3.74
CA HIS A 99 -4.94 -10.83 -4.79
C HIS A 99 -3.94 -11.37 -5.81
N SER A 100 -4.04 -12.67 -6.10
CA SER A 100 -3.15 -13.36 -7.02
C SER A 100 -3.88 -13.67 -8.32
N TYR A 101 -3.22 -13.38 -9.43
CA TYR A 101 -3.68 -13.66 -10.79
C TYR A 101 -2.60 -14.41 -11.56
N GLU A 102 -3.01 -15.36 -12.38
CA GLU A 102 -2.16 -16.00 -13.37
C GLU A 102 -2.28 -15.24 -14.68
N VAL A 103 -1.14 -14.85 -15.26
CA VAL A 103 -1.02 -14.15 -16.53
C VAL A 103 -0.52 -15.15 -17.56
N VAL A 104 -1.37 -15.47 -18.53
CA VAL A 104 -1.07 -16.39 -19.61
C VAL A 104 -0.92 -15.62 -20.92
N PRO A 105 0.29 -15.59 -21.52
CA PRO A 105 0.51 -14.93 -22.79
C PRO A 105 0.00 -15.79 -23.95
N GLN A 106 -0.63 -15.16 -24.94
CA GLN A 106 -1.11 -15.82 -26.15
C GLN A 106 -0.18 -15.62 -27.36
N ARG A 107 0.71 -14.63 -27.30
CA ARG A 107 1.71 -14.36 -28.35
C ARG A 107 2.99 -13.81 -27.74
N ALA A 108 4.10 -13.96 -28.45
CA ALA A 108 5.37 -13.32 -28.08
C ALA A 108 5.33 -11.81 -28.37
N GLY A 109 6.10 -11.03 -27.61
CA GLY A 109 6.19 -9.58 -27.72
C GLY A 109 6.25 -8.87 -26.38
N GLU A 110 6.27 -7.54 -26.41
CA GLU A 110 6.17 -6.71 -25.21
C GLU A 110 4.71 -6.34 -24.94
N PHE A 111 4.28 -6.49 -23.70
CA PHE A 111 2.94 -6.16 -23.25
C PHE A 111 3.01 -5.17 -22.09
N GLN A 112 2.14 -4.18 -22.14
CA GLN A 112 1.97 -3.23 -21.04
C GLN A 112 0.69 -3.57 -20.28
N ILE A 113 0.82 -3.85 -18.99
CA ILE A 113 -0.28 -4.03 -18.07
C ILE A 113 -0.61 -2.64 -17.51
N PRO A 114 -1.78 -2.07 -17.83
CA PRO A 114 -2.15 -0.73 -17.38
C PRO A 114 -2.39 -0.69 -15.87
N ALA A 115 -2.49 0.53 -15.32
CA ALA A 115 -2.83 0.74 -13.93
C ALA A 115 -4.18 0.08 -13.57
N ILE A 116 -4.19 -0.77 -12.55
CA ILE A 116 -5.36 -1.52 -12.11
C ILE A 116 -6.06 -0.71 -11.02
N ALA A 117 -7.36 -0.48 -11.19
CA ALA A 117 -8.18 0.21 -10.21
C ALA A 117 -8.64 -0.77 -9.12
N VAL A 118 -8.32 -0.46 -7.87
CA VAL A 118 -8.66 -1.27 -6.70
C VAL A 118 -9.52 -0.43 -5.76
N PRO A 119 -10.79 -0.80 -5.54
CA PRO A 119 -11.67 -0.10 -4.61
C PRO A 119 -11.27 -0.46 -3.17
N VAL A 120 -10.79 0.52 -2.41
CA VAL A 120 -10.42 0.36 -1.00
C VAL A 120 -11.29 1.28 -0.14
N GLY A 121 -12.30 0.69 0.51
CA GLY A 121 -13.30 1.47 1.26
C GLY A 121 -14.13 2.36 0.33
N THR A 122 -14.04 3.67 0.51
CA THR A 122 -14.73 4.70 -0.31
C THR A 122 -13.86 5.28 -1.42
N GLU A 123 -12.58 4.94 -1.47
CA GLU A 123 -11.63 5.46 -2.44
C GLU A 123 -11.21 4.39 -3.46
N ILE A 124 -10.84 4.83 -4.66
CA ILE A 124 -10.30 3.96 -5.71
C ILE A 124 -8.82 4.26 -5.85
N SER A 125 -7.99 3.34 -5.37
CA SER A 125 -6.54 3.40 -5.52
C SER A 125 -6.12 2.72 -6.83
N ARG A 126 -5.07 3.22 -7.47
CA ARG A 126 -4.55 2.65 -8.72
C ARG A 126 -3.14 2.13 -8.52
N THR A 127 -2.85 0.97 -9.11
CA THR A 127 -1.48 0.44 -9.15
C THR A 127 -0.65 1.17 -10.19
N SER A 128 0.67 1.05 -10.08
CA SER A 128 1.57 1.41 -11.17
C SER A 128 1.38 0.47 -12.38
N PRO A 129 1.57 0.96 -13.61
CA PRO A 129 1.60 0.11 -14.79
C PRO A 129 2.83 -0.79 -14.75
N LEU A 130 2.69 -2.02 -15.27
CA LEU A 130 3.76 -3.01 -15.34
C LEU A 130 4.05 -3.35 -16.80
N GLN A 131 5.28 -3.79 -17.07
CA GLN A 131 5.68 -4.30 -18.37
C GLN A 131 5.98 -5.78 -18.25
N LEU A 132 5.51 -6.56 -19.23
CA LEU A 132 5.75 -7.99 -19.35
C LEU A 132 6.32 -8.26 -20.74
N ARG A 133 7.51 -8.86 -20.78
CA ARG A 133 8.14 -9.31 -22.02
C ARG A 133 7.87 -10.80 -22.21
N VAL A 134 7.41 -11.16 -23.39
CA VAL A 134 7.17 -12.56 -23.77
C VAL A 134 8.13 -12.94 -24.88
N GLY A 135 9.13 -13.76 -24.54
CA GLY A 135 10.07 -14.35 -25.48
C GLY A 135 9.43 -15.42 -26.35
N ALA A 136 10.17 -15.88 -27.36
CA ALA A 136 9.79 -17.07 -28.11
C ALA A 136 9.66 -18.28 -27.16
N ALA A 137 8.89 -19.30 -27.56
CA ALA A 137 8.74 -20.51 -26.76
C ALA A 137 10.11 -21.08 -26.41
N ALA A 138 10.35 -21.35 -25.12
CA ALA A 138 11.58 -21.98 -24.68
C ALA A 138 11.66 -23.37 -25.33
N SER A 139 12.53 -23.52 -26.33
CA SER A 139 12.87 -24.84 -26.84
C SER A 139 13.46 -25.63 -25.68
N ALA A 140 12.84 -26.76 -25.34
CA ALA A 140 13.19 -27.57 -24.18
C ALA A 140 14.72 -27.77 -24.06
N PRO A 141 15.29 -27.74 -22.84
CA PRO A 141 16.71 -28.05 -22.66
C PRO A 141 17.01 -29.43 -23.24
N PRO A 142 18.14 -29.62 -23.95
CA PRO A 142 18.48 -30.89 -24.56
C PRO A 142 18.49 -32.00 -23.51
N PRO A 143 17.95 -33.20 -23.82
CA PRO A 143 17.93 -34.31 -22.87
C PRO A 143 19.36 -34.64 -22.43
N PRO A 144 19.59 -34.96 -21.15
CA PRO A 144 20.93 -35.31 -20.67
C PRO A 144 21.44 -36.54 -21.44
N PRO A 145 22.70 -36.53 -21.93
CA PRO A 145 23.26 -37.72 -22.56
C PRO A 145 23.36 -38.83 -21.51
N HIS A 146 22.68 -39.95 -21.76
CA HIS A 146 22.89 -41.18 -20.99
C HIS A 146 24.31 -41.68 -21.31
N ALA A 147 25.16 -41.72 -20.28
CA ALA A 147 26.49 -42.32 -20.32
C ALA A 147 26.43 -43.79 -19.86
#